data_AF-A0A952U5T2-F1
#
_entry.id   AF-A0A952U5T2-F1
#
_cell.length_a   1.000
_cell.length_b   1.000
_cell.length_c   1.000
_cell.angle_alpha   90.00
_cell.angle_beta   90.00
_cell.angle_gamma   90.00
#
_symmetry.space_group_name_H-M   'P 1'
#
loop_
_entity.id
_entity.type
_entity.pdbx_description
1 polymer ?
#
loop_
_entity_poly.entity_id
_entity_poly.type
_entity_poly.pdbx_seq_one_letter_code
_entity_poly.pdbx_strand_id
1 'polypeptide(L)'
;MTALTRSADAETLIEQLHVVPVPAGTATLGLEAEIAAKFIKAYGDMWQNFFGRETPLHNVEIASFDLMRYPVTNGLYARFMVEGGYSDPQFWTPDGWAWKVSVNRTHPRMWNNPKFAGEDRPVVGVSWFEAMAVAQWASIRTGLNVRLPTEAEWEWAARATNVKSLYPWGGAWDPDKLNSGVAGVGSTNRGSTTPIGLFSPHGDGPFGHGDQLGQVWEWTSSAFLPYPYSSADGREDVYAPERRVLRGGNWSDGKYANRVTTRYYYTPFYADVSTGFRLAVGGERPALPARPKRDLVIYGRTTFCPDLSKARVWLHQLNVPYRQLNIDLDEAAAFRLDDWLGTRTIPTFVVADYASIDPVEVPTDANLSNLRDTDRGSMLHEPDESTLHAFLVRNGFLREKFVTDSGR
;
A
#
# COMPACT_ATOMS: atom_id res chain seq x y z
N MET A 1 24.85 -24.85 14.08
CA MET A 1 24.17 -23.87 13.20
C MET A 1 25.13 -22.71 12.99
N THR A 2 25.86 -22.72 11.88
CA THR A 2 26.75 -21.63 11.51
C THR A 2 25.86 -20.46 11.08
N ALA A 3 25.89 -19.35 11.81
CA ALA A 3 25.26 -18.13 11.37
C ALA A 3 25.88 -17.75 10.02
N LEU A 4 25.08 -17.70 8.96
CA LEU A 4 25.51 -17.17 7.67
C LEU A 4 25.91 -15.72 7.91
N THR A 5 27.21 -15.43 7.92
CA THR A 5 27.73 -14.06 7.98
C THR A 5 27.28 -13.30 6.75
N ARG A 6 26.59 -12.18 6.94
CA ARG A 6 26.17 -11.27 5.86
C ARG A 6 27.41 -10.64 5.20
N SER A 7 27.25 -10.19 3.96
CA SER A 7 28.31 -9.46 3.26
C SER A 7 28.56 -8.10 3.91
N ALA A 8 29.77 -7.55 3.77
CA ALA A 8 30.08 -6.20 4.26
C ALA A 8 29.15 -5.13 3.64
N ASP A 9 28.79 -5.29 2.37
CA ASP A 9 27.86 -4.40 1.67
C ASP A 9 26.44 -4.40 2.29
N ALA A 10 25.98 -5.58 2.72
CA ALA A 10 24.71 -5.74 3.42
C ALA A 10 24.74 -5.08 4.81
N GLU A 11 25.83 -5.24 5.57
CA GLU A 11 25.99 -4.59 6.88
C GLU A 11 26.00 -3.06 6.74
N THR A 12 26.72 -2.51 5.75
CA THR A 12 26.69 -1.06 5.46
C THR A 12 25.29 -0.56 5.12
N LEU A 13 24.49 -1.35 4.38
CA LEU A 13 23.10 -0.98 4.11
C LEU A 13 22.24 -1.00 5.38
N ILE A 14 22.43 -1.99 6.26
CA ILE A 14 21.73 -2.08 7.54
C ILE A 14 22.03 -0.84 8.40
N GLU A 15 23.29 -0.40 8.46
CA GLU A 15 23.67 0.83 9.15
C GLU A 15 23.00 2.07 8.53
N GLN A 16 22.94 2.16 7.20
CA GLN A 16 22.27 3.25 6.48
C GLN A 16 20.76 3.30 6.70
N LEU A 17 20.11 2.16 6.96
CA LEU A 17 18.69 2.14 7.33
C LEU A 17 18.45 2.84 8.67
N HIS A 18 19.42 2.85 9.60
CA HIS A 18 19.35 3.57 10.87
C HIS A 18 18.01 3.36 11.60
N VAL A 19 17.65 2.10 11.80
CA VAL A 19 16.38 1.72 12.42
C VAL A 19 16.44 1.79 13.95
N VAL A 20 15.31 2.12 14.56
CA VAL A 20 15.12 2.24 16.01
C VAL A 20 13.96 1.31 16.42
N PRO A 21 14.08 0.58 17.54
CA PRO A 21 13.06 -0.37 17.95
C PRO A 21 11.76 0.31 18.39
N VAL A 22 10.64 -0.27 17.95
CA VAL A 22 9.29 0.07 18.38
C VAL A 22 8.72 -1.12 19.17
N PRO A 23 8.40 -0.96 20.46
CA PRO A 23 7.88 -2.06 21.27
C PRO A 23 6.48 -2.46 20.83
N ALA A 24 6.13 -3.73 21.06
CA ALA A 24 4.76 -4.20 20.92
C ALA A 24 3.82 -3.50 21.91
N GLY A 25 2.55 -3.36 21.55
CA GLY A 25 1.53 -2.82 22.46
C GLY A 25 0.19 -2.56 21.80
N THR A 26 -0.77 -2.18 22.63
CA THR A 26 -2.10 -1.74 22.19
C THR A 26 -2.04 -0.27 21.78
N ALA A 27 -2.01 -0.02 20.48
CA ALA A 27 -2.10 1.33 19.93
C ALA A 27 -3.55 1.78 19.91
N THR A 28 -3.87 2.87 20.60
CA THR A 28 -5.11 3.59 20.35
C THR A 28 -4.88 4.49 19.14
N LEU A 29 -5.60 4.26 18.04
CA LEU A 29 -5.49 4.98 16.77
C LEU A 29 -6.64 5.98 16.56
N GLY A 30 -6.35 7.01 15.78
CA GLY A 30 -7.34 8.01 15.38
C GLY A 30 -7.52 9.16 16.37
N LEU A 31 -8.64 9.84 16.21
CA LEU A 31 -9.02 11.06 16.91
C LEU A 31 -10.38 10.88 17.59
N GLU A 32 -10.54 11.42 18.79
CA GLU A 32 -11.84 11.51 19.46
C GLU A 32 -12.82 12.34 18.62
N ALA A 33 -14.06 11.87 18.49
CA ALA A 33 -15.08 12.52 17.66
C ALA A 33 -15.37 13.96 18.12
N GLU A 34 -15.32 14.21 19.42
CA GLU A 34 -15.50 15.53 20.03
C GLU A 34 -14.37 16.49 19.67
N ILE A 35 -13.13 16.00 19.57
CA ILE A 35 -11.98 16.80 19.13
C ILE A 35 -12.11 17.10 17.63
N ALA A 36 -12.49 16.11 16.82
CA ALA A 36 -12.78 16.31 15.40
C ALA A 36 -13.87 17.37 15.20
N ALA A 37 -14.98 17.30 15.95
CA ALA A 37 -16.07 18.28 15.90
C ALA A 37 -15.60 19.69 16.27
N LYS A 38 -14.71 19.85 17.26
CA LYS A 38 -14.09 21.14 17.61
C LYS A 38 -13.26 21.69 16.45
N PHE A 39 -12.52 20.85 15.74
CA PHE A 39 -11.78 21.28 14.55
C PHE A 39 -12.71 21.67 13.41
N ILE A 40 -13.74 20.88 13.11
CA ILE A 40 -14.72 21.22 12.06
C ILE A 40 -15.36 22.57 12.36
N LYS A 41 -15.79 22.82 13.60
CA LYS A 41 -16.36 24.10 14.01
C LYS A 41 -15.39 25.27 13.85
N ALA A 42 -14.09 25.05 14.10
CA ALA A 42 -13.07 26.09 14.00
C ALA A 42 -12.69 26.44 12.54
N TYR A 43 -12.82 25.50 11.60
CA TYR A 43 -12.36 25.64 10.20
C TYR A 43 -13.50 25.74 9.17
N GLY A 44 -14.73 25.46 9.59
CA GLY A 44 -15.90 25.41 8.73
C GLY A 44 -16.14 24.02 8.14
N ASP A 45 -17.38 23.82 7.70
CA ASP A 45 -17.92 22.51 7.32
C ASP A 45 -17.19 21.85 6.14
N MET A 46 -16.47 22.61 5.32
CA MET A 46 -15.64 22.06 4.24
C MET A 46 -14.55 21.09 4.73
N TRP A 47 -14.19 21.15 6.01
CA TRP A 47 -13.19 20.27 6.63
C TRP A 47 -13.77 19.03 7.31
N GLN A 48 -15.10 18.85 7.28
CA GLN A 48 -15.77 17.69 7.86
C GLN A 48 -15.20 16.38 7.33
N ASN A 49 -15.06 16.28 6.00
CA ASN A 49 -14.51 15.09 5.35
C ASN A 49 -13.02 14.90 5.60
N PHE A 50 -12.28 15.92 6.02
CA PHE A 50 -10.85 15.79 6.32
C PHE A 50 -10.67 15.21 7.73
N PHE A 51 -11.31 15.81 8.73
CA PHE A 51 -11.23 15.37 10.12
C PHE A 51 -11.99 14.05 10.38
N GLY A 52 -13.07 13.79 9.65
CA GLY A 52 -13.85 12.55 9.78
C GLY A 52 -13.07 11.27 9.41
N ARG A 53 -11.98 11.40 8.63
CA ARG A 53 -11.12 10.24 8.26
C ARG A 53 -10.32 9.71 9.44
N GLU A 54 -10.12 10.56 10.45
CA GLU A 54 -9.34 10.27 11.64
C GLU A 54 -10.21 9.62 12.74
N THR A 55 -11.53 9.53 12.56
CA THR A 55 -12.49 9.03 13.56
C THR A 55 -13.12 7.69 13.14
N PRO A 56 -13.54 6.83 14.08
CA PRO A 56 -13.44 7.00 15.53
C PRO A 56 -12.07 6.63 16.09
N LEU A 57 -11.82 7.04 17.33
CA LEU A 57 -10.75 6.49 18.17
C LEU A 57 -11.01 5.00 18.42
N HIS A 58 -10.01 4.14 18.26
CA HIS A 58 -10.15 2.69 18.45
C HIS A 58 -8.80 2.03 18.76
N ASN A 59 -8.80 0.81 19.32
CA ASN A 59 -7.58 0.09 19.69
C ASN A 59 -7.18 -0.93 18.63
N VAL A 60 -5.87 -1.08 18.43
CA VAL A 60 -5.24 -2.06 17.54
C VAL A 60 -4.02 -2.65 18.24
N GLU A 61 -3.87 -3.97 18.20
CA GLU A 61 -2.67 -4.64 18.69
C GLU A 61 -1.54 -4.51 17.65
N ILE A 62 -0.37 -4.07 18.10
CA ILE A 62 0.81 -3.87 17.27
C ILE A 62 1.95 -4.76 17.81
N ALA A 63 2.48 -5.62 16.95
CA ALA A 63 3.69 -6.40 17.26
C ALA A 63 4.92 -5.50 17.29
N SER A 64 6.02 -5.96 17.90
CA SER A 64 7.29 -5.22 17.86
C SER A 64 7.90 -5.26 16.46
N PHE A 65 8.50 -4.14 16.06
CA PHE A 65 9.21 -3.98 14.79
C PHE A 65 10.25 -2.87 14.95
N ASP A 66 11.16 -2.73 14.00
CA ASP A 66 12.05 -1.57 13.94
C ASP A 66 11.57 -0.60 12.86
N LEU A 67 11.74 0.70 13.07
CA LEU A 67 11.36 1.73 12.11
C LEU A 67 12.57 2.64 11.85
N MET A 68 12.79 3.04 10.59
CA MET A 68 13.82 4.02 10.27
C MET A 68 13.62 5.28 11.12
N ARG A 69 14.71 5.73 11.76
CA ARG A 69 14.68 6.92 12.62
C ARG A 69 14.21 8.16 11.86
N TYR A 70 14.62 8.26 10.60
CA TYR A 70 14.34 9.37 9.69
C TYR A 70 13.78 8.85 8.35
N PRO A 71 13.13 9.71 7.54
CA PRO A 71 12.73 9.35 6.18
C PRO A 71 13.90 8.88 5.32
N VAL A 72 13.62 8.06 4.30
CA VAL A 72 14.63 7.65 3.30
C VAL A 72 15.24 8.87 2.66
N THR A 73 16.57 8.97 2.69
CA THR A 73 17.29 10.12 2.14
C THR A 73 17.64 9.95 0.67
N ASN A 74 18.00 11.04 0.01
CA ASN A 74 18.55 10.99 -1.34
C ASN A 74 19.82 10.13 -1.42
N GLY A 75 20.66 10.09 -0.38
CA GLY A 75 21.87 9.26 -0.36
C GLY A 75 21.54 7.76 -0.43
N LEU A 76 20.61 7.29 0.42
CA LEU A 76 20.13 5.91 0.38
C LEU A 76 19.41 5.60 -0.95
N TYR A 77 18.60 6.54 -1.44
CA TYR A 77 17.88 6.38 -2.71
C TYR A 77 18.82 6.34 -3.93
N ALA A 78 19.91 7.13 -3.92
CA ALA A 78 20.92 7.11 -4.97
C ALA A 78 21.55 5.72 -5.08
N ARG A 79 21.83 5.06 -3.94
CA ARG A 79 22.35 3.69 -3.92
C ARG A 79 21.39 2.71 -4.58
N PHE A 80 20.09 2.76 -4.23
CA PHE A 80 19.06 1.96 -4.91
C PHE A 80 19.09 2.12 -6.43
N MET A 81 19.20 3.36 -6.93
CA MET A 81 19.24 3.63 -8.36
C MET A 81 20.50 3.10 -9.05
N VAL A 82 21.68 3.34 -8.44
CA VAL A 82 22.97 2.87 -8.96
C VAL A 82 23.02 1.34 -9.03
N GLU A 83 22.38 0.66 -8.08
CA GLU A 83 22.29 -0.80 -8.04
C GLU A 83 21.20 -1.40 -8.94
N GLY A 84 20.70 -0.62 -9.92
CA GLY A 84 19.76 -1.10 -10.92
C GLY A 84 18.29 -1.02 -10.49
N GLY A 85 17.96 -0.24 -9.47
CA GLY A 85 16.62 -0.15 -8.90
C GLY A 85 15.47 0.09 -9.89
N TYR A 86 15.72 0.86 -10.96
CA TYR A 86 14.73 1.11 -12.03
C TYR A 86 14.85 0.17 -13.23
N SER A 87 15.89 -0.66 -13.30
CA SER A 87 16.14 -1.56 -14.42
C SER A 87 15.81 -3.02 -14.12
N ASP A 88 15.65 -3.37 -12.83
CA ASP A 88 15.42 -4.73 -12.40
C ASP A 88 13.96 -4.94 -11.94
N PRO A 89 13.14 -5.72 -12.69
CA PRO A 89 11.76 -5.98 -12.33
C PRO A 89 11.58 -6.70 -10.99
N GLN A 90 12.61 -7.39 -10.47
CA GLN A 90 12.49 -8.19 -9.24
C GLN A 90 12.19 -7.34 -8.01
N PHE A 91 12.48 -6.03 -8.06
CA PHE A 91 12.19 -5.10 -6.97
C PHE A 91 10.75 -4.62 -6.98
N TRP A 92 10.00 -4.77 -8.08
CA TRP A 92 8.72 -4.10 -8.27
C TRP A 92 7.55 -5.06 -8.12
N THR A 93 6.40 -4.52 -7.71
CA THR A 93 5.12 -5.21 -7.96
C THR A 93 4.86 -5.27 -9.47
N PRO A 94 4.09 -6.25 -9.98
CA PRO A 94 3.76 -6.31 -11.41
C PRO A 94 3.14 -5.02 -11.95
N ASP A 95 2.17 -4.46 -11.21
CA ASP A 95 1.49 -3.22 -11.58
C ASP A 95 2.43 -2.01 -11.49
N GLY A 96 3.32 -1.99 -10.50
CA GLY A 96 4.34 -0.96 -10.37
C GLY A 96 5.36 -0.99 -11.50
N TRP A 97 5.80 -2.18 -11.92
CA TRP A 97 6.69 -2.35 -13.08
C TRP A 97 6.00 -1.91 -14.38
N ALA A 98 4.76 -2.35 -14.60
CA ALA A 98 3.98 -1.96 -15.77
C ALA A 98 3.77 -0.43 -15.84
N TRP A 99 3.45 0.20 -14.70
CA TRP A 99 3.36 1.66 -14.60
C TRP A 99 4.71 2.33 -14.90
N LYS A 100 5.80 1.88 -14.26
CA LYS A 100 7.14 2.45 -14.45
C LYS A 100 7.55 2.43 -15.93
N VAL A 101 7.27 1.33 -16.63
CA VAL A 101 7.54 1.19 -18.06
C VAL A 101 6.65 2.13 -18.89
N SER A 102 5.34 2.18 -18.61
CA SER A 102 4.39 2.97 -19.40
C SER A 102 4.64 4.48 -19.36
N VAL A 103 5.17 4.99 -18.25
CA VAL A 103 5.53 6.42 -18.10
C VAL A 103 7.03 6.70 -18.28
N ASN A 104 7.82 5.69 -18.70
CA ASN A 104 9.28 5.78 -18.85
C ASN A 104 9.98 6.38 -17.62
N ARG A 105 9.59 5.92 -16.43
CA ARG A 105 10.08 6.45 -15.16
C ARG A 105 11.47 5.88 -14.86
N THR A 106 12.47 6.73 -14.63
CA THR A 106 13.87 6.32 -14.40
C THR A 106 14.49 6.86 -13.11
N HIS A 107 13.84 7.84 -12.47
CA HIS A 107 14.22 8.44 -11.19
C HIS A 107 13.02 9.19 -10.58
N PRO A 108 13.08 9.62 -9.30
CA PRO A 108 12.02 10.40 -8.67
C PRO A 108 11.72 11.72 -9.42
N ARG A 109 10.50 12.23 -9.30
CA ARG A 109 10.01 13.39 -10.07
C ARG A 109 10.84 14.65 -9.80
N MET A 110 11.38 14.78 -8.59
CA MET A 110 12.11 15.96 -8.12
C MET A 110 13.62 15.72 -8.02
N TRP A 111 14.14 14.61 -8.55
CA TRP A 111 15.54 14.22 -8.42
C TRP A 111 16.52 15.31 -8.87
N ASN A 112 16.24 15.94 -10.02
CA ASN A 112 17.10 16.99 -10.59
C ASN A 112 16.75 18.40 -10.11
N ASN A 113 15.87 18.54 -9.11
CA ASN A 113 15.50 19.85 -8.59
C ASN A 113 16.46 20.26 -7.45
N PRO A 114 17.25 21.32 -7.61
CA PRO A 114 18.27 21.71 -6.62
C PRO A 114 17.67 22.09 -5.25
N LYS A 115 16.38 22.43 -5.17
CA LYS A 115 15.71 22.70 -3.89
C LYS A 115 15.61 21.48 -2.97
N PHE A 116 15.65 20.28 -3.54
CA PHE A 116 15.48 19.02 -2.82
C PHE A 116 16.74 18.14 -2.86
N ALA A 117 17.86 18.67 -3.36
CA ALA A 117 19.14 17.97 -3.44
C ALA A 117 19.87 17.94 -2.07
N GLY A 118 20.79 16.99 -1.92
CA GLY A 118 21.57 16.77 -0.70
C GLY A 118 21.37 15.35 -0.17
N GLU A 119 22.46 14.63 0.11
CA GLU A 119 22.43 13.21 0.48
C GLU A 119 21.71 12.93 1.79
N ASP A 120 21.68 13.92 2.68
CA ASP A 120 21.06 13.92 4.00
C ASP A 120 19.63 14.46 4.00
N ARG A 121 19.05 14.80 2.85
CA ARG A 121 17.66 15.24 2.74
C ARG A 121 16.73 14.08 2.39
N PRO A 122 15.47 14.10 2.86
CA PRO A 122 14.46 13.15 2.41
C PRO A 122 14.34 13.15 0.88
N VAL A 123 14.26 11.97 0.28
CA VAL A 123 13.88 11.83 -1.12
C VAL A 123 12.42 12.27 -1.30
N VAL A 124 12.14 13.04 -2.35
CA VAL A 124 10.79 13.52 -2.65
C VAL A 124 10.40 13.25 -4.10
N GLY A 125 9.10 13.35 -4.39
CA GLY A 125 8.58 13.07 -5.73
C GLY A 125 8.61 11.60 -6.05
N VAL A 126 8.46 10.75 -5.03
CA VAL A 126 8.39 9.28 -5.13
C VAL A 126 6.94 8.81 -5.03
N SER A 127 6.59 7.84 -5.88
CA SER A 127 5.31 7.13 -5.82
C SER A 127 5.33 6.03 -4.78
N TRP A 128 4.16 5.49 -4.46
CA TRP A 128 4.06 4.33 -3.59
C TRP A 128 4.74 3.10 -4.21
N PHE A 129 4.62 2.91 -5.53
CA PHE A 129 5.32 1.82 -6.24
C PHE A 129 6.84 1.94 -6.13
N GLU A 130 7.37 3.15 -6.24
CA GLU A 130 8.81 3.42 -6.05
C GLU A 130 9.24 3.11 -4.60
N ALA A 131 8.44 3.51 -3.61
CA ALA A 131 8.72 3.25 -2.20
C ALA A 131 8.72 1.74 -1.88
N MET A 132 7.77 0.98 -2.42
CA MET A 132 7.75 -0.48 -2.33
C MET A 132 8.96 -1.13 -3.01
N ALA A 133 9.41 -0.59 -4.15
CA ALA A 133 10.58 -1.10 -4.84
C ALA A 133 11.88 -0.95 -4.04
N VAL A 134 12.04 0.20 -3.37
CA VAL A 134 13.16 0.42 -2.44
C VAL A 134 13.09 -0.56 -1.26
N ALA A 135 11.91 -0.79 -0.70
CA ALA A 135 11.73 -1.73 0.39
C ALA A 135 12.13 -3.17 -0.02
N GLN A 136 11.69 -3.62 -1.19
CA GLN A 136 12.05 -4.94 -1.72
C GLN A 136 13.54 -5.06 -2.03
N TRP A 137 14.12 -4.05 -2.67
CA TRP A 137 15.57 -4.00 -2.91
C TRP A 137 16.34 -4.12 -1.59
N ALA A 138 16.00 -3.33 -0.58
CA ALA A 138 16.65 -3.37 0.72
C ALA A 138 16.47 -4.73 1.39
N SER A 139 15.30 -5.36 1.25
CA SER A 139 15.06 -6.73 1.75
C SER A 139 15.99 -7.76 1.12
N ILE A 140 16.10 -7.75 -0.21
CA ILE A 140 16.97 -8.67 -0.95
C ILE A 140 18.44 -8.46 -0.58
N ARG A 141 18.88 -7.20 -0.50
CA ARG A 141 20.28 -6.85 -0.21
C ARG A 141 20.70 -7.19 1.21
N THR A 142 19.83 -6.97 2.19
CA THR A 142 20.15 -7.19 3.61
C THR A 142 19.81 -8.59 4.11
N GLY A 143 18.93 -9.30 3.41
CA GLY A 143 18.28 -10.51 3.92
C GLY A 143 17.36 -10.26 5.12
N LEU A 144 17.04 -8.99 5.42
CA LEU A 144 16.05 -8.60 6.41
C LEU A 144 14.69 -8.41 5.75
N ASN A 145 13.65 -8.44 6.56
CA ASN A 145 12.31 -8.08 6.12
C ASN A 145 12.13 -6.55 6.16
N VAL A 146 12.53 -5.84 5.09
CA VAL A 146 12.46 -4.37 4.98
C VAL A 146 11.25 -3.93 4.18
N ARG A 147 10.31 -3.20 4.78
CA ARG A 147 8.98 -2.92 4.22
C ARG A 147 8.55 -1.47 4.44
N LEU A 148 7.42 -1.06 3.86
CA LEU A 148 6.72 0.14 4.36
C LEU A 148 6.04 -0.19 5.70
N PRO A 149 5.97 0.76 6.65
CA PRO A 149 5.13 0.60 7.83
C PRO A 149 3.65 0.59 7.42
N THR A 150 2.79 -0.09 8.18
CA THR A 150 1.35 0.12 8.12
C THR A 150 1.00 1.50 8.68
N GLU A 151 -0.19 2.02 8.37
CA GLU A 151 -0.65 3.28 8.97
C GLU A 151 -0.81 3.20 10.49
N ALA A 152 -1.05 2.00 11.03
CA ALA A 152 -1.18 1.75 12.46
C ALA A 152 0.17 1.76 13.16
N GLU A 153 1.16 1.06 12.60
CA GLU A 153 2.55 1.06 13.08
C GLU A 153 3.16 2.45 13.07
N TRP A 154 2.90 3.22 12.00
CA TRP A 154 3.41 4.58 11.86
C TRP A 154 2.90 5.50 12.99
N GLU A 155 1.59 5.45 13.28
CA GLU A 155 0.99 6.29 14.33
C GLU A 155 1.37 5.81 15.73
N TRP A 156 1.51 4.50 15.93
CA TRP A 156 2.04 3.94 17.17
C TRP A 156 3.44 4.47 17.47
N ALA A 157 4.33 4.46 16.47
CA ALA A 157 5.67 5.00 16.62
C ALA A 157 5.68 6.52 16.94
N ALA A 158 4.71 7.26 16.40
CA ALA A 158 4.59 8.70 16.58
C ALA A 158 3.94 9.13 17.90
N ARG A 159 3.04 8.32 18.47
CA ARG A 159 2.18 8.75 19.60
C ARG A 159 2.29 7.85 20.84
N ALA A 160 2.71 6.60 20.70
CA ALA A 160 2.63 5.58 21.75
C ALA A 160 1.25 5.61 22.44
N THR A 161 1.22 5.58 23.78
CA THR A 161 -0.02 5.55 24.57
C THR A 161 -0.63 6.93 24.85
N ASN A 162 -0.05 8.02 24.35
CA ASN A 162 -0.53 9.37 24.64
C ASN A 162 -1.63 9.82 23.66
N VAL A 163 -2.83 9.27 23.84
CA VAL A 163 -4.00 9.49 22.95
C VAL A 163 -4.43 10.95 22.83
N LYS A 164 -4.10 11.78 23.82
CA LYS A 164 -4.43 13.21 23.82
C LYS A 164 -3.47 14.05 23.00
N SER A 165 -2.29 13.52 22.66
CA SER A 165 -1.29 14.26 21.91
C SER A 165 -1.58 14.25 20.41
N LEU A 166 -1.55 15.43 19.81
CA LEU A 166 -1.62 15.61 18.36
C LEU A 166 -0.23 15.63 17.70
N TYR A 167 0.83 15.76 18.50
CA TYR A 167 2.21 15.89 18.05
C TYR A 167 3.13 14.89 18.77
N PRO A 168 4.22 14.40 18.14
CA PRO A 168 5.08 13.39 18.74
C PRO A 168 5.72 13.83 20.07
N TRP A 169 6.06 15.11 20.18
CA TRP A 169 6.67 15.71 21.37
C TRP A 169 5.69 16.07 22.50
N GLY A 170 4.39 15.80 22.34
CA GLY A 170 3.38 16.17 23.36
C GLY A 170 2.97 17.64 23.35
N GLY A 171 1.85 17.95 24.03
CA GLY A 171 1.47 19.34 24.31
C GLY A 171 1.02 20.15 23.10
N ALA A 172 1.42 21.42 23.04
CA ALA A 172 0.98 22.37 22.03
C ALA A 172 1.82 22.31 20.74
N TRP A 173 1.26 22.91 19.67
CA TRP A 173 1.99 23.12 18.42
C TRP A 173 3.25 23.95 18.67
N ASP A 174 4.35 23.53 18.07
CA ASP A 174 5.63 24.22 18.15
C ASP A 174 6.31 24.18 16.77
N PRO A 175 6.37 25.31 16.04
CA PRO A 175 6.95 25.36 14.70
C PRO A 175 8.47 25.17 14.67
N ASP A 176 9.14 25.17 15.82
CA ASP A 176 10.59 24.95 15.93
C ASP A 176 10.95 23.47 16.13
N LYS A 177 9.96 22.57 16.16
CA LYS A 177 10.13 21.12 16.34
C LYS A 177 9.89 20.30 15.08
N LEU A 178 9.62 20.95 13.96
CA LEU A 178 9.40 20.28 12.68
C LEU A 178 9.65 21.22 11.49
N ASN A 179 9.85 20.64 10.31
CA ASN A 179 9.81 21.41 9.08
C ASN A 179 8.37 21.49 8.55
N SER A 180 7.74 22.66 8.63
CA SER A 180 6.35 22.87 8.20
C SER A 180 6.17 24.19 7.45
N GLY A 181 4.96 24.39 6.91
CA GLY A 181 4.59 25.61 6.20
C GLY A 181 4.49 26.84 7.11
N VAL A 182 4.53 26.63 8.43
CA VAL A 182 4.56 27.68 9.45
C VAL A 182 5.94 27.64 10.11
N ALA A 183 6.73 28.69 9.91
CA ALA A 183 7.98 28.87 10.64
C ALA A 183 7.76 29.66 11.94
N GLY A 184 8.68 29.55 12.89
CA GLY A 184 8.66 30.31 14.15
C GLY A 184 8.58 31.83 13.94
N VAL A 185 8.23 32.56 15.00
CA VAL A 185 8.07 34.02 14.95
C VAL A 185 9.34 34.67 14.41
N GLY A 186 9.24 35.37 13.28
CA GLY A 186 10.36 36.02 12.61
C GLY A 186 11.04 35.20 11.50
N SER A 187 10.52 34.02 11.16
CA SER A 187 11.03 33.16 10.09
C SER A 187 10.01 32.99 8.96
N THR A 188 10.49 32.81 7.73
CA THR A 188 9.67 32.45 6.57
C THR A 188 9.67 30.93 6.38
N ASN A 189 8.59 30.38 5.82
CA ASN A 189 8.56 28.99 5.35
C ASN A 189 9.82 28.67 4.53
N ARG A 190 10.50 27.57 4.84
CA ARG A 190 11.75 27.11 4.20
C ARG A 190 11.56 26.71 2.73
N GLY A 191 10.32 26.44 2.31
CA GLY A 191 9.96 26.21 0.91
C GLY A 191 10.53 24.92 0.29
N SER A 192 11.06 24.02 1.12
CA SER A 192 11.68 22.75 0.74
C SER A 192 11.87 21.85 1.96
N THR A 193 12.30 20.61 1.74
CA THR A 193 12.80 19.72 2.80
C THR A 193 14.08 20.27 3.44
N THR A 194 14.41 19.81 4.64
CA THR A 194 15.67 20.11 5.34
C THR A 194 16.48 18.82 5.53
N PRO A 195 17.79 18.89 5.86
CA PRO A 195 18.53 17.74 6.34
C PRO A 195 17.77 17.01 7.45
N ILE A 196 17.79 15.67 7.41
CA ILE A 196 17.13 14.86 8.42
C ILE A 196 17.69 15.14 9.82
N GLY A 197 16.84 15.09 10.83
CA GLY A 197 17.24 15.25 12.23
C GLY A 197 17.56 16.67 12.67
N LEU A 198 17.35 17.69 11.83
CA LEU A 198 17.53 19.10 12.20
C LEU A 198 16.70 19.51 13.43
N PHE A 199 15.58 18.84 13.67
CA PHE A 199 14.66 19.11 14.79
C PHE A 199 14.82 18.13 15.95
N SER A 200 15.71 17.14 15.83
CA SER A 200 15.99 16.19 16.90
C SER A 200 16.87 16.80 17.99
N PRO A 201 16.70 16.40 19.27
CA PRO A 201 15.71 15.43 19.76
C PRO A 201 14.35 16.07 20.10
N HIS A 202 14.21 17.40 19.98
CA HIS A 202 13.04 18.11 20.51
C HIS A 202 11.74 17.83 19.75
N GLY A 203 11.84 17.49 18.47
CA GLY A 203 10.74 17.04 17.61
C GLY A 203 10.55 15.52 17.56
N ASP A 204 11.37 14.75 18.25
CA ASP A 204 11.32 13.28 18.18
C ASP A 204 10.06 12.76 18.90
N GLY A 205 9.55 11.63 18.40
CA GLY A 205 8.48 10.88 19.04
C GLY A 205 8.93 10.10 20.28
N PRO A 206 7.99 9.44 20.98
CA PRO A 206 8.24 8.77 22.25
C PRO A 206 9.29 7.64 22.18
N PHE A 207 9.51 7.08 20.99
CA PHE A 207 10.51 6.05 20.76
C PHE A 207 11.77 6.58 20.06
N GLY A 208 11.94 7.90 19.90
CA GLY A 208 13.16 8.51 19.33
C GLY A 208 13.18 8.65 17.80
N HIS A 209 12.03 8.44 17.14
CA HIS A 209 11.88 8.66 15.70
C HIS A 209 11.73 10.15 15.43
N GLY A 210 12.64 10.70 14.64
CA GLY A 210 12.62 12.10 14.23
C GLY A 210 11.84 12.31 12.93
N ASP A 211 11.53 13.57 12.65
CA ASP A 211 10.90 14.01 11.40
C ASP A 211 9.61 13.24 11.02
N GLN A 212 8.89 12.67 12.00
CA GLN A 212 7.60 12.00 11.75
C GLN A 212 6.50 13.02 11.44
N LEU A 213 6.62 14.26 11.90
CA LEU A 213 5.77 15.34 11.42
C LEU A 213 6.57 16.33 10.59
N GLY A 214 5.93 16.86 9.57
CA GLY A 214 6.57 17.76 8.62
C GLY A 214 7.51 17.02 7.68
N GLN A 215 8.43 17.76 7.07
CA GLN A 215 9.32 17.26 5.99
C GLN A 215 8.51 16.77 4.79
N VAL A 216 8.02 15.53 4.79
CA VAL A 216 7.33 14.88 3.68
C VAL A 216 6.14 14.08 4.17
N TRP A 217 5.08 14.01 3.38
CA TRP A 217 4.05 13.00 3.54
C TRP A 217 4.68 11.63 3.29
N GLU A 218 4.51 10.70 4.21
CA GLU A 218 5.15 9.39 4.15
C GLU A 218 4.17 8.30 3.73
N TRP A 219 4.50 7.61 2.63
CA TRP A 219 3.75 6.43 2.19
C TRP A 219 3.77 5.31 3.23
N THR A 220 2.61 4.68 3.43
CA THR A 220 2.45 3.44 4.22
C THR A 220 2.02 2.28 3.32
N SER A 221 2.05 1.04 3.80
CA SER A 221 1.51 -0.12 3.06
C SER A 221 -0.02 -0.10 2.94
N SER A 222 -0.70 0.55 3.89
CA SER A 222 -2.14 0.49 4.06
C SER A 222 -2.91 1.16 2.92
N ALA A 223 -3.90 0.46 2.38
CA ALA A 223 -4.98 1.03 1.60
C ALA A 223 -5.84 1.96 2.48
N PHE A 224 -6.35 3.02 1.88
CA PHE A 224 -7.20 3.99 2.56
C PHE A 224 -8.62 3.43 2.71
N LEU A 225 -8.89 2.82 3.85
CA LEU A 225 -10.22 2.39 4.29
C LEU A 225 -10.72 3.23 5.47
N PRO A 226 -12.05 3.32 5.69
CA PRO A 226 -12.62 3.93 6.88
C PRO A 226 -12.07 3.33 8.18
N TYR A 227 -12.10 4.13 9.25
CA TYR A 227 -11.92 3.61 10.59
C TYR A 227 -13.24 3.02 11.13
N PRO A 228 -13.19 2.04 12.04
CA PRO A 228 -11.99 1.52 12.74
C PRO A 228 -11.03 0.72 11.85
N TYR A 229 -9.73 0.79 12.16
CA TYR A 229 -8.68 0.00 11.51
C TYR A 229 -8.83 -1.48 11.89
N SER A 230 -8.73 -2.35 10.88
CA SER A 230 -8.60 -3.79 11.08
C SER A 230 -7.48 -4.30 10.18
N SER A 231 -6.54 -5.07 10.74
CA SER A 231 -5.47 -5.70 9.95
C SER A 231 -5.98 -6.81 9.02
N ALA A 232 -7.23 -7.25 9.22
CA ALA A 232 -7.87 -8.36 8.51
C ALA A 232 -8.83 -7.91 7.40
N ASP A 233 -9.08 -6.61 7.23
CA ASP A 233 -10.02 -6.10 6.22
C ASP A 233 -9.41 -5.92 4.83
N GLY A 234 -8.27 -6.56 4.58
CA GLY A 234 -7.55 -6.50 3.30
C GLY A 234 -6.85 -5.17 3.03
N ARG A 235 -6.89 -4.17 3.92
CA ARG A 235 -6.18 -2.89 3.68
C ARG A 235 -4.68 -3.05 3.47
N GLU A 236 -4.10 -4.11 4.01
CA GLU A 236 -2.67 -4.37 3.90
C GLU A 236 -2.31 -5.31 2.74
N ASP A 237 -3.25 -5.58 1.83
CA ASP A 237 -2.93 -6.21 0.54
C ASP A 237 -2.22 -5.18 -0.36
N VAL A 238 -0.94 -5.43 -0.63
CA VAL A 238 -0.08 -4.58 -1.47
C VAL A 238 -0.44 -4.63 -2.96
N TYR A 239 -1.28 -5.57 -3.38
CA TYR A 239 -1.74 -5.71 -4.77
C TYR A 239 -3.12 -5.10 -5.01
N ALA A 240 -3.77 -4.64 -3.95
CA ALA A 240 -5.08 -4.04 -4.02
C ALA A 240 -5.02 -2.67 -4.75
N PRO A 241 -5.97 -2.35 -5.66
CA PRO A 241 -5.92 -1.16 -6.52
C PRO A 241 -6.26 0.16 -5.79
N GLU A 242 -6.59 0.09 -4.51
CA GLU A 242 -7.03 1.22 -3.71
C GLU A 242 -5.94 2.29 -3.54
N ARG A 243 -6.40 3.48 -3.17
CA ARG A 243 -5.52 4.57 -2.76
C ARG A 243 -4.76 4.17 -1.51
N ARG A 244 -3.50 4.58 -1.39
CA ARG A 244 -2.62 4.27 -0.26
C ARG A 244 -2.56 5.44 0.70
N VAL A 245 -2.43 5.14 1.98
CA VAL A 245 -2.38 6.13 3.05
C VAL A 245 -1.02 6.83 3.05
N LEU A 246 -1.04 8.14 3.29
CA LEU A 246 0.13 8.91 3.68
C LEU A 246 -0.07 9.51 5.08
N ARG A 247 1.03 9.60 5.82
CA ARG A 247 1.06 10.12 7.20
C ARG A 247 2.09 11.25 7.35
N GLY A 248 1.96 12.05 8.41
CA GLY A 248 3.00 12.98 8.86
C GLY A 248 2.83 14.46 8.49
N GLY A 249 2.08 14.80 7.45
CA GLY A 249 2.11 16.16 6.90
C GLY A 249 3.40 16.40 6.11
N ASN A 250 3.60 17.62 5.61
CA ASN A 250 4.82 17.96 4.88
C ASN A 250 5.32 19.39 5.17
N TRP A 251 6.48 19.74 4.60
CA TRP A 251 7.15 21.04 4.75
C TRP A 251 6.30 22.26 4.35
N SER A 252 5.22 22.09 3.60
CA SER A 252 4.31 23.17 3.20
C SER A 252 3.02 23.22 4.01
N ASP A 253 2.73 22.18 4.80
CA ASP A 253 1.49 22.06 5.56
C ASP A 253 1.51 22.90 6.84
N GLY A 254 0.34 23.37 7.27
CA GLY A 254 0.17 24.03 8.56
C GLY A 254 -0.06 23.05 9.71
N LYS A 255 -0.28 23.61 10.91
CA LYS A 255 -0.43 22.84 12.16
C LYS A 255 -1.54 21.78 12.20
N TYR A 256 -2.56 21.88 11.34
CA TYR A 256 -3.70 20.96 11.35
C TYR A 256 -3.53 19.76 10.42
N ALA A 257 -2.67 19.87 9.41
CA ALA A 257 -2.31 18.74 8.56
C ALA A 257 -1.09 18.00 9.13
N ASN A 258 -0.19 18.72 9.83
CA ASN A 258 0.91 18.13 10.60
C ASN A 258 0.42 17.64 11.97
N ARG A 259 -0.31 16.53 12.00
CA ARG A 259 -0.70 15.84 13.25
C ARG A 259 -0.49 14.35 13.10
N VAL A 260 -0.22 13.68 14.22
CA VAL A 260 -0.01 12.22 14.26
C VAL A 260 -1.22 11.43 13.77
N THR A 261 -2.43 11.97 13.91
CA THR A 261 -3.69 11.32 13.49
C THR A 261 -4.08 11.61 12.05
N THR A 262 -3.43 12.57 11.38
CA THR A 262 -3.87 12.98 10.06
C THR A 262 -3.55 11.91 9.03
N ARG A 263 -4.59 11.57 8.26
CA ARG A 263 -4.55 10.56 7.19
C ARG A 263 -4.84 11.23 5.87
N TYR A 264 -3.84 11.21 5.00
CA TYR A 264 -4.03 11.57 3.61
C TYR A 264 -3.97 10.33 2.73
N TYR A 265 -4.38 10.46 1.48
CA TYR A 265 -4.35 9.34 0.57
C TYR A 265 -4.18 9.80 -0.87
N TYR A 266 -3.52 8.97 -1.65
CA TYR A 266 -3.42 9.15 -3.09
C TYR A 266 -3.38 7.80 -3.80
N THR A 267 -3.56 7.83 -5.12
CA THR A 267 -3.34 6.63 -5.93
C THR A 267 -1.87 6.19 -5.84
N PRO A 268 -1.57 4.89 -5.99
CA PRO A 268 -0.20 4.38 -5.85
C PRO A 268 0.85 5.02 -6.79
N PHE A 269 0.41 5.59 -7.91
CA PHE A 269 1.27 6.26 -8.90
C PHE A 269 1.47 7.76 -8.64
N TYR A 270 0.77 8.36 -7.67
CA TYR A 270 0.92 9.79 -7.38
C TYR A 270 2.31 10.08 -6.83
N ALA A 271 2.92 11.19 -7.26
CA ALA A 271 4.24 11.60 -6.80
C ALA A 271 4.46 13.11 -7.03
N ASP A 272 4.79 13.85 -5.97
CA ASP A 272 5.01 15.30 -6.02
C ASP A 272 6.08 15.79 -5.03
N VAL A 273 6.27 17.11 -4.93
CA VAL A 273 7.27 17.76 -4.04
C VAL A 273 7.12 17.45 -2.55
N SER A 274 6.01 16.83 -2.15
CA SER A 274 5.66 16.56 -0.76
C SER A 274 5.68 15.07 -0.42
N THR A 275 5.69 14.16 -1.38
CA THR A 275 5.65 12.72 -1.11
C THR A 275 7.04 12.12 -0.92
N GLY A 276 7.22 11.42 0.20
CA GLY A 276 8.39 10.63 0.59
C GLY A 276 7.96 9.35 1.31
N PHE A 277 8.86 8.72 2.06
CA PHE A 277 8.56 7.53 2.85
C PHE A 277 9.67 7.23 3.86
N ARG A 278 9.37 6.36 4.82
CA ARG A 278 10.34 5.69 5.68
C ARG A 278 10.10 4.18 5.67
N LEU A 279 11.11 3.39 6.01
CA LEU A 279 11.02 1.93 6.01
C LEU A 279 10.87 1.40 7.44
N ALA A 280 10.25 0.23 7.54
CA ALA A 280 10.20 -0.60 8.74
C ALA A 280 10.97 -1.90 8.49
N VAL A 281 11.47 -2.52 9.55
CA VAL A 281 12.16 -3.81 9.51
C VAL A 281 11.49 -4.78 10.48
N GLY A 282 11.26 -6.02 10.02
CA GLY A 282 10.61 -7.05 10.83
C GLY A 282 9.11 -6.85 10.96
N GLY A 283 8.56 -7.18 12.14
CA GLY A 283 7.12 -7.33 12.34
C GLY A 283 6.54 -8.56 11.63
N GLU A 284 5.21 -8.68 11.62
CA GLU A 284 4.51 -9.89 11.16
C GLU A 284 4.41 -10.01 9.63
N ARG A 285 4.62 -8.91 8.90
CA ARG A 285 4.33 -8.83 7.46
C ARG A 285 5.61 -8.74 6.63
N PRO A 286 5.73 -9.50 5.53
CA PRO A 286 6.85 -9.35 4.60
C PRO A 286 6.78 -8.03 3.80
N ALA A 287 7.93 -7.58 3.30
CA ALA A 287 8.12 -6.43 2.40
C ALA A 287 7.24 -6.44 1.16
N LEU A 288 7.43 -7.45 0.33
CA LEU A 288 6.48 -7.87 -0.68
C LEU A 288 6.05 -9.28 -0.32
N PRO A 289 4.83 -9.49 0.21
CA PRO A 289 4.30 -10.84 0.30
C PRO A 289 4.30 -11.45 -1.09
N ALA A 290 4.52 -12.76 -1.16
CA ALA A 290 4.14 -13.50 -2.36
C ALA A 290 2.69 -13.10 -2.68
N ARG A 291 2.47 -12.55 -3.88
CA ARG A 291 1.12 -12.23 -4.35
C ARG A 291 0.25 -13.45 -4.09
N PRO A 292 -0.95 -13.31 -3.50
CA PRO A 292 -1.94 -14.38 -3.61
C PRO A 292 -2.04 -14.66 -5.11
N LYS A 293 -1.48 -15.79 -5.54
CA LYS A 293 -1.21 -16.07 -6.95
C LYS A 293 -2.52 -16.43 -7.63
N ARG A 294 -3.48 -15.51 -7.70
CA ARG A 294 -4.80 -15.78 -8.23
C ARG A 294 -5.14 -14.65 -9.19
N ASP A 295 -5.03 -14.97 -10.46
CA ASP A 295 -5.50 -14.21 -11.60
C ASP A 295 -6.83 -14.82 -12.06
N LEU A 296 -7.72 -13.99 -12.59
CA LEU A 296 -8.96 -14.45 -13.18
C LEU A 296 -8.74 -14.57 -14.69
N VAL A 297 -8.66 -15.79 -15.21
CA VAL A 297 -8.52 -16.06 -16.63
C VAL A 297 -9.87 -16.47 -17.20
N ILE A 298 -10.32 -15.79 -18.25
CA ILE A 298 -11.54 -16.12 -18.98
C ILE A 298 -11.16 -16.76 -20.30
N TYR A 299 -11.56 -18.00 -20.49
CA TYR A 299 -11.57 -18.65 -21.79
C TYR A 299 -12.83 -18.21 -22.53
N GLY A 300 -12.64 -17.39 -23.56
CA GLY A 300 -13.69 -16.85 -24.42
C GLY A 300 -13.39 -17.13 -25.89
N ARG A 301 -14.14 -16.47 -26.78
CA ARG A 301 -13.98 -16.62 -28.23
C ARG A 301 -14.08 -15.27 -28.95
N THR A 302 -13.67 -15.20 -30.22
CA THR A 302 -13.78 -13.99 -31.06
C THR A 302 -15.21 -13.74 -31.52
N THR A 303 -15.93 -14.82 -31.82
CA THR A 303 -17.32 -14.72 -32.29
C THR A 303 -18.27 -14.30 -31.18
N PHE A 304 -19.36 -13.64 -31.55
CA PHE A 304 -20.33 -13.13 -30.58
C PHE A 304 -20.92 -14.25 -29.74
N CYS A 305 -20.75 -14.14 -28.42
CA CYS A 305 -21.34 -15.02 -27.42
C CYS A 305 -22.11 -14.15 -26.41
N PRO A 306 -23.42 -14.35 -26.23
CA PRO A 306 -24.22 -13.59 -25.27
C PRO A 306 -23.72 -13.72 -23.83
N ASP A 307 -23.40 -14.93 -23.38
CA ASP A 307 -22.97 -15.20 -22.00
C ASP A 307 -21.59 -14.59 -21.71
N LEU A 308 -20.63 -14.69 -22.64
CA LEU A 308 -19.33 -14.00 -22.53
C LEU A 308 -19.48 -12.47 -22.52
N SER A 309 -20.44 -11.93 -23.27
CA SER A 309 -20.69 -10.49 -23.27
C SER A 309 -21.28 -10.00 -21.95
N LYS A 310 -22.24 -10.74 -21.37
CA LYS A 310 -22.80 -10.46 -20.04
C LYS A 310 -21.73 -10.54 -18.95
N ALA A 311 -20.95 -11.63 -18.94
CA ALA A 311 -19.83 -11.84 -18.04
C ALA A 311 -18.87 -10.64 -17.98
N ARG A 312 -18.46 -10.11 -19.14
CA ARG A 312 -17.56 -8.95 -19.21
C ARG A 312 -18.20 -7.68 -18.66
N VAL A 313 -19.50 -7.47 -18.89
CA VAL A 313 -20.24 -6.34 -18.31
C VAL A 313 -20.28 -6.45 -16.79
N TRP A 314 -20.58 -7.62 -16.25
CA TRP A 314 -20.58 -7.84 -14.79
C TRP A 314 -19.20 -7.61 -14.18
N LEU A 315 -18.15 -8.20 -14.74
CA LEU A 315 -16.78 -8.00 -14.23
C LEU A 315 -16.34 -6.54 -14.27
N HIS A 316 -16.71 -5.83 -15.34
CA HIS A 316 -16.46 -4.40 -15.46
C HIS A 316 -17.22 -3.60 -14.37
N GLN A 317 -18.50 -3.91 -14.12
CA GLN A 317 -19.30 -3.28 -13.07
C GLN A 317 -18.76 -3.58 -11.66
N LEU A 318 -18.21 -4.79 -11.46
CA LEU A 318 -17.60 -5.25 -10.22
C LEU A 318 -16.14 -4.80 -10.07
N ASN A 319 -15.58 -4.14 -11.08
CA ASN A 319 -14.17 -3.71 -11.13
C ASN A 319 -13.17 -4.85 -10.90
N VAL A 320 -13.47 -6.04 -11.44
CA VAL A 320 -12.59 -7.22 -11.34
C VAL A 320 -11.73 -7.31 -12.60
N PRO A 321 -10.40 -7.17 -12.50
CA PRO A 321 -9.51 -7.37 -13.64
C PRO A 321 -9.49 -8.86 -14.03
N TYR A 322 -9.33 -9.12 -15.32
CA TYR A 322 -9.19 -10.47 -15.85
C TYR A 322 -8.31 -10.50 -17.09
N ARG A 323 -7.70 -11.65 -17.37
CA ARG A 323 -7.09 -11.95 -18.67
C ARG A 323 -8.06 -12.76 -19.51
N GLN A 324 -8.20 -12.42 -20.78
CA GLN A 324 -9.02 -13.21 -21.70
C GLN A 324 -8.12 -14.00 -22.66
N LEU A 325 -8.30 -15.31 -22.69
CA LEU A 325 -7.78 -16.17 -23.76
C LEU A 325 -8.87 -16.38 -24.79
N ASN A 326 -8.46 -16.42 -26.05
CA ASN A 326 -9.39 -16.57 -27.17
C ASN A 326 -9.17 -17.91 -27.85
N ILE A 327 -10.06 -18.86 -27.61
CA ILE A 327 -9.90 -20.23 -28.10
C ILE A 327 -10.00 -20.35 -29.62
N ASP A 328 -10.52 -19.33 -30.32
CA ASP A 328 -10.54 -19.31 -31.78
C ASP A 328 -9.15 -18.96 -32.36
N LEU A 329 -8.29 -18.34 -31.56
CA LEU A 329 -6.96 -17.84 -31.97
C LEU A 329 -5.81 -18.53 -31.23
N ASP A 330 -6.13 -19.26 -30.16
CA ASP A 330 -5.18 -19.93 -29.28
C ASP A 330 -5.57 -21.42 -29.17
N GLU A 331 -4.94 -22.24 -30.00
CA GLU A 331 -5.20 -23.68 -30.08
C GLU A 331 -4.83 -24.42 -28.78
N ALA A 332 -3.81 -23.93 -28.06
CA ALA A 332 -3.43 -24.50 -26.77
C ALA A 332 -4.51 -24.23 -25.71
N ALA A 333 -5.09 -23.03 -25.70
CA ALA A 333 -6.22 -22.71 -24.84
C ALA A 333 -7.47 -23.55 -25.19
N ALA A 334 -7.73 -23.78 -26.49
CA ALA A 334 -8.83 -24.63 -26.93
C ALA A 334 -8.65 -26.09 -26.48
N PHE A 335 -7.45 -26.66 -26.64
CA PHE A 335 -7.14 -28.02 -26.23
C PHE A 335 -7.32 -28.22 -24.71
N ARG A 336 -6.96 -27.22 -23.89
CA ARG A 336 -7.18 -27.28 -22.44
C ARG A 336 -8.66 -27.40 -22.09
N LEU A 337 -9.54 -26.67 -22.75
CA LEU A 337 -10.99 -26.83 -22.54
C LEU A 337 -11.47 -28.22 -22.95
N ASP A 338 -10.99 -28.73 -24.08
CA ASP A 338 -11.32 -30.09 -24.53
C ASP A 338 -10.88 -31.14 -23.49
N ASP A 339 -9.70 -30.99 -22.90
CA ASP A 339 -9.18 -31.88 -21.84
C ASP A 339 -10.00 -31.79 -20.54
N TRP A 340 -10.36 -30.58 -20.10
CA TRP A 340 -11.08 -30.37 -18.83
C TRP A 340 -12.56 -30.72 -18.88
N LEU A 341 -13.19 -30.55 -20.04
CA LEU A 341 -14.65 -30.54 -20.18
C LEU A 341 -15.17 -31.51 -21.24
N GLY A 342 -14.32 -32.02 -22.13
CA GLY A 342 -14.74 -32.74 -23.33
C GLY A 342 -15.48 -31.87 -24.35
N THR A 343 -15.50 -30.54 -24.13
CA THR A 343 -16.20 -29.55 -24.95
C THR A 343 -15.62 -28.16 -24.76
N ARG A 344 -15.85 -27.25 -25.72
CA ARG A 344 -15.35 -25.88 -25.71
C ARG A 344 -16.38 -24.89 -25.15
N THR A 345 -16.86 -25.20 -23.94
CA THR A 345 -17.84 -24.38 -23.21
C THR A 345 -17.26 -23.03 -22.83
N ILE A 346 -17.97 -21.94 -23.16
CA ILE A 346 -17.54 -20.57 -22.87
C ILE A 346 -18.72 -19.67 -22.44
N PRO A 347 -18.50 -18.67 -21.57
CA PRO A 347 -17.24 -18.36 -20.90
C PRO A 347 -16.90 -19.42 -19.85
N THR A 348 -15.63 -19.85 -19.82
CA THR A 348 -15.08 -20.64 -18.71
C THR A 348 -14.09 -19.75 -17.96
N PHE A 349 -14.33 -19.57 -16.67
CA PHE A 349 -13.48 -18.80 -15.77
C PHE A 349 -12.55 -19.76 -15.04
N VAL A 350 -11.29 -19.35 -14.90
CA VAL A 350 -10.25 -20.11 -14.22
C VAL A 350 -9.55 -19.17 -13.26
N VAL A 351 -9.46 -19.59 -12.00
CA VAL A 351 -8.57 -18.98 -11.02
C VAL A 351 -7.20 -19.63 -11.23
N ALA A 352 -6.25 -18.85 -11.75
CA ALA A 352 -4.92 -19.34 -12.12
C ALA A 352 -3.82 -18.60 -11.35
N ASP A 353 -2.67 -19.22 -11.18
CA ASP A 353 -1.46 -18.48 -10.83
C ASP A 353 -1.15 -17.45 -11.94
N TYR A 354 -0.61 -16.27 -11.60
CA TYR A 354 -0.36 -15.20 -12.58
C TYR A 354 0.55 -15.61 -13.77
N ALA A 355 1.45 -16.58 -13.55
CA ALA A 355 2.32 -17.15 -14.59
C ALA A 355 1.70 -18.36 -15.31
N SER A 356 0.46 -18.69 -14.98
CA SER A 356 -0.28 -19.86 -15.44
C SER A 356 -1.60 -19.47 -16.08
N ILE A 357 -2.17 -20.42 -16.81
CA ILE A 357 -3.54 -20.37 -17.32
C ILE A 357 -4.36 -21.58 -16.85
N ASP A 358 -3.74 -22.40 -16.02
CA ASP A 358 -4.31 -23.60 -15.42
C ASP A 358 -4.92 -23.28 -14.06
N PRO A 359 -5.99 -23.99 -13.68
CA PRO A 359 -6.63 -23.81 -12.39
C PRO A 359 -5.65 -24.07 -11.24
N VAL A 360 -5.67 -23.21 -10.22
CA VAL A 360 -4.80 -23.34 -9.02
C VAL A 360 -5.08 -24.58 -8.18
N GLU A 361 -6.26 -25.16 -8.32
CA GLU A 361 -6.70 -26.37 -7.65
C GLU A 361 -7.33 -27.30 -8.69
N VAL A 362 -7.23 -28.62 -8.50
CA VAL A 362 -7.87 -29.58 -9.41
C VAL A 362 -9.39 -29.37 -9.35
N PRO A 363 -10.06 -29.05 -10.47
CA PRO A 363 -11.50 -28.83 -10.47
C PRO A 363 -12.27 -30.08 -10.02
N THR A 364 -13.26 -29.93 -9.16
CA THR A 364 -14.10 -31.06 -8.71
C THR A 364 -14.85 -31.70 -9.87
N ASP A 365 -15.21 -32.98 -9.75
CA ASP A 365 -16.01 -33.64 -10.80
C ASP A 365 -17.35 -32.93 -11.02
N ALA A 366 -17.78 -32.88 -12.28
CA ALA A 366 -19.02 -32.26 -12.70
C ALA A 366 -19.74 -33.14 -13.72
N ASN A 367 -21.07 -33.00 -13.80
CA ASN A 367 -21.82 -33.62 -14.86
C ASN A 367 -21.56 -32.89 -16.19
N LEU A 368 -20.68 -33.45 -17.02
CA LEU A 368 -20.29 -32.83 -18.30
C LEU A 368 -21.45 -32.70 -19.31
N SER A 369 -22.60 -33.34 -19.08
CA SER A 369 -23.80 -33.14 -19.92
C SER A 369 -24.56 -31.84 -19.64
N ASN A 370 -24.29 -31.15 -18.52
CA ASN A 370 -24.79 -29.81 -18.25
C ASN A 370 -23.81 -29.05 -17.33
N LEU A 371 -23.06 -28.11 -17.91
CA LEU A 371 -22.04 -27.33 -17.22
C LEU A 371 -22.50 -25.92 -16.83
N ARG A 372 -23.72 -25.52 -17.16
CA ARG A 372 -24.19 -24.16 -16.87
C ARG A 372 -24.23 -23.93 -15.36
N ASP A 373 -23.79 -22.75 -14.92
CA ASP A 373 -23.73 -22.34 -13.50
C ASP A 373 -22.91 -23.31 -12.61
N THR A 374 -22.01 -24.09 -13.23
CA THR A 374 -21.28 -25.13 -12.50
C THR A 374 -19.95 -24.60 -11.98
N ASP A 375 -19.90 -24.42 -10.67
CA ASP A 375 -18.69 -24.06 -9.93
C ASP A 375 -17.94 -25.31 -9.46
N ARG A 376 -16.68 -25.44 -9.88
CA ARG A 376 -15.79 -26.56 -9.61
C ARG A 376 -14.59 -26.17 -8.73
N GLY A 377 -14.69 -25.08 -7.97
CA GLY A 377 -13.65 -24.58 -7.06
C GLY A 377 -12.76 -23.49 -7.68
N SER A 378 -11.78 -23.90 -8.47
CA SER A 378 -10.89 -23.00 -9.23
C SER A 378 -11.41 -22.71 -10.65
N MET A 379 -12.58 -23.24 -11.01
CA MET A 379 -13.14 -23.17 -12.36
C MET A 379 -14.66 -22.98 -12.32
N LEU A 380 -15.19 -22.15 -13.21
CA LEU A 380 -16.62 -21.84 -13.32
C LEU A 380 -17.06 -21.75 -14.78
N HIS A 381 -18.21 -22.33 -15.12
CA HIS A 381 -18.68 -22.47 -16.49
C HIS A 381 -20.03 -21.79 -16.71
N GLU A 382 -20.11 -20.95 -17.75
CA GLU A 382 -21.34 -20.27 -18.21
C GLU A 382 -22.22 -19.72 -17.06
N PRO A 383 -21.65 -18.93 -16.12
CA PRO A 383 -22.37 -18.53 -14.93
C PRO A 383 -23.41 -17.44 -15.22
N ASP A 384 -24.46 -17.43 -14.42
CA ASP A 384 -25.27 -16.27 -14.14
C ASP A 384 -24.54 -15.28 -13.22
N GLU A 385 -25.13 -14.10 -13.05
CA GLU A 385 -24.52 -13.02 -12.26
C GLU A 385 -24.30 -13.42 -10.80
N SER A 386 -25.24 -14.17 -10.22
CA SER A 386 -25.20 -14.55 -8.81
C SER A 386 -24.10 -15.57 -8.52
N THR A 387 -23.95 -16.55 -9.42
CA THR A 387 -22.95 -17.61 -9.35
C THR A 387 -21.56 -17.04 -9.59
N LEU A 388 -21.41 -16.15 -10.58
CA LEU A 388 -20.16 -15.45 -10.81
C LEU A 388 -19.76 -14.61 -9.58
N HIS A 389 -20.70 -13.86 -9.00
CA HIS A 389 -20.41 -13.08 -7.81
C HIS A 389 -19.95 -13.95 -6.63
N ALA A 390 -20.66 -15.06 -6.35
CA ALA A 390 -20.28 -15.99 -5.28
C ALA A 390 -18.89 -16.61 -5.50
N PHE A 391 -18.59 -17.01 -6.74
CA PHE A 391 -17.29 -17.55 -7.13
C PHE A 391 -16.15 -16.55 -6.92
N LEU A 392 -16.37 -15.29 -7.31
CA LEU A 392 -15.39 -14.21 -7.15
C LEU A 392 -15.15 -13.88 -5.68
N VAL A 393 -16.20 -13.88 -4.86
CA VAL A 393 -16.07 -13.70 -3.40
C VAL A 393 -15.26 -14.84 -2.78
N ARG A 394 -15.64 -16.10 -3.06
CA ARG A 394 -14.95 -17.27 -2.50
C ARG A 394 -13.46 -17.29 -2.86
N ASN A 395 -13.13 -16.91 -4.09
CA ASN A 395 -11.75 -16.92 -4.57
C ASN A 395 -10.97 -15.63 -4.29
N GLY A 396 -11.53 -14.70 -3.52
CA GLY A 396 -10.84 -13.51 -3.04
C GLY A 396 -10.74 -12.36 -4.05
N PHE A 397 -11.48 -12.41 -5.15
CA PHE A 397 -11.57 -11.31 -6.13
C PHE A 397 -12.56 -10.21 -5.71
N LEU A 398 -13.53 -10.54 -4.86
CA LEU A 398 -14.51 -9.62 -4.29
C LEU A 398 -14.65 -9.83 -2.79
N ARG A 399 -15.09 -8.79 -2.08
CA ARG A 399 -15.43 -8.87 -0.66
C ARG A 399 -16.92 -9.22 -0.49
N GLU A 400 -17.27 -9.97 0.56
CA GLU A 400 -18.68 -10.08 0.97
C GLU A 400 -19.22 -8.68 1.32
N LYS A 401 -20.34 -8.29 0.70
CA LYS A 401 -21.08 -7.12 1.19
C LYS A 401 -21.68 -7.51 2.53
N PHE A 402 -21.21 -6.90 3.62
CA PHE A 402 -21.93 -6.94 4.88
C PHE A 402 -23.34 -6.40 4.64
N VAL A 403 -24.35 -7.27 4.70
CA VAL A 403 -25.73 -6.83 4.84
C VAL A 403 -25.80 -6.19 6.22
N THR A 404 -25.72 -4.86 6.26
CA THR A 404 -26.19 -4.14 7.44
C THR A 404 -27.66 -4.47 7.55
N ASP A 405 -28.01 -5.20 8.59
CA ASP A 405 -29.37 -5.52 8.95
C ASP A 405 -30.10 -4.20 9.30
N SER A 406 -30.55 -3.48 8.27
CA SER A 406 -31.57 -2.45 8.43
C SER A 406 -32.90 -3.18 8.49
N GLY A 407 -33.12 -3.82 9.63
CA GLY A 407 -34.41 -4.31 10.06
C GLY A 407 -35.42 -3.16 10.08
N ARG A 408 -36.61 -3.52 9.60
CA ARG A 408 -37.91 -2.83 9.68
C ARG A 408 -38.09 -1.77 10.76
#